data_AF-A0AA43S031-F1
#
_entry.id   AF-A0AA43S031-F1
#
_cell.length_a   1.000
_cell.length_b   1.000
_cell.length_c   1.000
_cell.angle_alpha   90.00
_cell.angle_beta   90.00
_cell.angle_gamma   90.00
#
_symmetry.space_group_name_H-M   'P 1'
#
loop_
_entity.id
_entity.type
_entity.pdbx_description
1 polymer ?
#
loop_
_entity_poly.entity_id
_entity_poly.type
_entity_poly.pdbx_seq_one_letter_code
_entity_poly.pdbx_strand_id
1 'polypeptide(L)'
;MMSRNRKARFLSLLAIIFLSCIIASCAGKGDTNDPSDNPIDRAFSEDIKNASATVEIRYVAHMYLTAWEAEWNYLFEDLSEHYQFEEDKKLLKEYKERYEAFVEKGSMLEWTDWSDTSVAPGKARPYGTGTIGASLMEEAALYRNQVLYLIDKYYSDSDMYEYGEYTYLYSGNGAEFDKAL
;
A
#
# COMPACT_ATOMS: atom_id res chain seq x y z
N MET A 1 23.57 33.16 41.90
CA MET A 1 24.33 32.19 41.10
C MET A 1 23.45 30.95 40.91
N MET A 2 23.12 30.65 39.66
CA MET A 2 22.38 29.48 39.14
C MET A 2 20.90 29.28 39.54
N SER A 3 20.03 30.05 38.87
CA SER A 3 18.73 29.57 38.39
C SER A 3 18.93 28.92 37.03
N ARG A 4 18.38 27.71 36.79
CA ARG A 4 18.06 27.19 35.45
C ARG A 4 17.06 26.02 35.51
N ASN A 5 15.79 26.39 35.43
CA ASN A 5 14.69 25.76 34.69
C ASN A 5 14.74 24.25 34.41
N ARG A 6 13.95 23.49 35.20
CA ARG A 6 13.31 22.24 34.77
C ARG A 6 12.11 22.53 33.85
N LYS A 7 12.36 22.94 32.61
CA LYS A 7 11.35 23.01 31.53
C LYS A 7 12.05 22.91 30.17
N ALA A 8 12.55 21.73 29.81
CA ALA A 8 12.89 21.39 28.44
C ALA A 8 13.18 19.88 28.38
N ARG A 9 12.31 19.17 27.66
CA ARG A 9 12.41 17.79 27.11
C ARG A 9 11.03 17.12 27.16
N PHE A 10 10.07 17.79 26.53
CA PHE A 10 8.78 17.23 26.09
C PHE A 10 8.47 17.79 24.69
N LEU A 11 9.52 17.84 23.86
CA LEU A 11 9.51 18.29 22.48
C LEU A 11 10.44 17.33 21.75
N SER A 12 9.90 16.24 21.21
CA SER A 12 10.47 15.45 20.10
C SER A 12 9.89 14.02 20.05
N LEU A 13 8.57 13.85 19.98
CA LEU A 13 7.97 12.55 19.60
C LEU A 13 6.52 12.68 19.10
N LEU A 14 6.15 13.85 18.59
CA LEU A 14 4.83 14.16 18.03
C LEU A 14 4.95 14.91 16.70
N ALA A 15 6.03 14.63 15.95
CA ALA A 15 6.37 15.28 14.69
C ALA A 15 6.44 14.31 13.50
N ILE A 16 5.85 13.11 13.60
CA ILE A 16 5.70 12.18 12.48
C ILE A 16 4.27 11.60 12.47
N ILE A 17 3.26 12.42 12.72
CA ILE A 17 1.86 12.11 12.42
C ILE A 17 1.24 13.46 12.08
N PHE A 18 1.24 13.82 10.80
CA PHE A 18 0.41 14.85 10.11
C PHE A 18 1.18 15.31 8.87
N LEU A 19 1.14 14.49 7.81
CA LEU A 19 1.31 14.98 6.45
C LEU A 19 0.05 14.60 5.64
N SER A 20 -1.09 15.11 6.10
CA SER A 20 -2.37 15.09 5.41
C SER A 20 -3.01 16.47 5.50
N CYS A 21 -2.52 17.40 4.68
CA CYS A 21 -3.22 18.62 4.28
C CYS A 21 -2.42 19.31 3.16
N ILE A 22 -2.67 18.92 1.91
CA ILE A 22 -2.53 19.85 0.78
C ILE A 22 -3.93 19.98 0.18
N ILE A 23 -4.71 20.92 0.72
CA ILE A 23 -5.81 21.53 -0.01
C ILE A 23 -5.21 22.78 -0.66
N ALA A 24 -4.82 22.66 -1.93
CA ALA A 24 -4.65 23.82 -2.79
C ALA A 24 -5.80 23.80 -3.80
N SER A 25 -6.88 24.51 -3.48
CA SER A 25 -7.84 24.94 -4.49
C SER A 25 -7.14 25.92 -5.44
N CYS A 26 -6.86 25.45 -6.65
CA CYS A 26 -6.84 26.29 -7.83
C CYS A 26 -7.84 25.69 -8.81
N ALA A 27 -8.94 26.39 -9.05
CA ALA A 27 -9.90 26.06 -10.09
C ALA A 27 -9.16 26.03 -11.45
N GLY A 28 -9.05 24.83 -12.02
CA GLY A 28 -8.53 24.52 -13.33
C GLY A 28 -9.27 23.29 -13.86
N LYS A 29 -9.56 23.27 -15.15
CA LYS A 29 -10.41 22.29 -15.85
C LYS A 29 -10.14 20.85 -15.41
N GLY A 30 -11.21 20.07 -15.26
CA GLY A 30 -11.14 18.66 -14.89
C GLY A 30 -10.30 17.86 -15.88
N ASP A 31 -9.12 17.47 -15.43
CA ASP A 31 -8.42 16.28 -15.87
C ASP A 31 -8.68 15.21 -14.80
N THR A 32 -9.34 14.13 -15.18
CA THR A 32 -9.80 13.03 -14.32
C THR A 32 -8.70 12.03 -13.96
N ASN A 33 -7.45 12.48 -13.81
CA ASN A 33 -6.38 11.62 -13.32
C ASN A 33 -6.23 11.78 -11.82
N ASP A 34 -7.27 11.37 -11.08
CA ASP A 34 -7.13 11.09 -9.66
C ASP A 34 -6.49 9.71 -9.52
N PRO A 35 -5.27 9.56 -8.95
CA PRO A 35 -4.72 8.25 -8.61
C PRO A 35 -5.59 7.44 -7.64
N SER A 36 -6.72 8.00 -7.17
CA SER A 36 -7.81 7.29 -6.49
C SER A 36 -8.82 6.59 -7.42
N ASP A 37 -8.68 6.66 -8.75
CA ASP A 37 -9.66 6.10 -9.70
C ASP A 37 -9.18 4.81 -10.39
N ASN A 38 -8.49 3.94 -9.65
CA ASN A 38 -8.20 2.58 -10.11
C ASN A 38 -9.35 1.62 -9.74
N PRO A 39 -9.59 0.56 -10.55
CA PRO A 39 -10.74 -0.33 -10.36
C PRO A 39 -10.71 -1.09 -9.04
N ILE A 40 -9.54 -1.42 -8.50
CA ILE A 40 -9.41 -2.15 -7.22
C ILE A 40 -9.91 -1.27 -6.08
N ASP A 41 -9.38 -0.05 -5.93
CA ASP A 41 -9.80 0.86 -4.86
C ASP A 41 -11.29 1.20 -4.91
N ARG A 42 -11.83 1.42 -6.12
CA ARG A 42 -13.27 1.65 -6.31
C ARG A 42 -14.07 0.46 -5.79
N ALA A 43 -13.68 -0.75 -6.16
CA ALA A 43 -14.40 -1.96 -5.81
C ALA A 43 -14.37 -2.25 -4.30
N PHE A 44 -13.25 -1.97 -3.63
CA PHE A 44 -13.09 -2.21 -2.19
C PHE A 44 -13.46 -1.02 -1.29
N SER A 45 -13.79 0.15 -1.86
CA SER A 45 -13.98 1.40 -1.10
C SER A 45 -15.00 1.27 0.03
N GLU A 46 -16.15 0.66 -0.26
CA GLU A 46 -17.22 0.49 0.73
C GLU A 46 -16.94 -0.67 1.69
N ASP A 47 -16.33 -1.77 1.24
CA ASP A 47 -15.95 -2.88 2.11
C ASP A 47 -14.98 -2.43 3.20
N ILE A 48 -13.96 -1.64 2.84
CA ILE A 48 -12.97 -1.11 3.77
C ILE A 48 -13.61 -0.15 4.79
N LYS A 49 -14.55 0.69 4.34
CA LYS A 49 -15.25 1.65 5.24
C LYS A 49 -16.20 0.96 6.21
N ASN A 50 -16.86 -0.11 5.77
CA ASN A 50 -17.96 -0.73 6.50
C ASN A 50 -17.51 -1.93 7.36
N ALA A 51 -16.36 -2.55 7.06
CA ALA A 51 -15.80 -3.61 7.89
C ALA A 51 -15.52 -3.10 9.31
N SER A 52 -16.11 -3.78 10.30
CA SER A 52 -16.05 -3.33 11.70
C SER A 52 -15.64 -4.44 12.67
N ALA A 53 -16.07 -5.67 12.40
CA ALA A 53 -15.63 -6.83 13.16
C ALA A 53 -14.19 -7.22 12.76
N THR A 54 -13.40 -7.70 13.72
CA THR A 54 -12.02 -8.14 13.43
C THR A 54 -11.94 -9.20 12.32
N VAL A 55 -12.95 -10.08 12.22
CA VAL A 55 -13.01 -11.08 11.15
C VAL A 55 -13.29 -10.44 9.79
N GLU A 56 -14.23 -9.49 9.72
CA GLU A 56 -14.53 -8.72 8.51
C GLU A 56 -13.31 -7.95 8.04
N ILE A 57 -12.66 -7.20 8.93
CA ILE A 57 -11.47 -6.40 8.62
C ILE A 57 -10.36 -7.28 8.05
N ARG A 58 -10.10 -8.43 8.67
CA ARG A 58 -9.08 -9.37 8.17
C ARG A 58 -9.43 -9.94 6.81
N TYR A 59 -10.69 -10.26 6.59
CA TYR A 59 -11.14 -10.78 5.30
C TYR A 59 -11.02 -9.74 4.20
N VAL A 60 -11.52 -8.52 4.42
CA VAL A 60 -11.42 -7.41 3.46
C VAL A 60 -9.95 -7.09 3.17
N ALA A 61 -9.11 -7.00 4.21
CA ALA A 61 -7.68 -6.74 4.02
C ALA A 61 -6.98 -7.84 3.21
N HIS A 62 -7.32 -9.12 3.46
CA HIS A 62 -6.76 -10.23 2.69
C HIS A 62 -7.18 -10.17 1.21
N MET A 63 -8.46 -9.97 0.93
CA MET A 63 -8.97 -9.89 -0.44
C MET A 63 -8.39 -8.68 -1.19
N TYR A 64 -8.23 -7.55 -0.49
CA TYR A 64 -7.62 -6.34 -1.05
C TYR A 64 -6.13 -6.54 -1.36
N LEU A 65 -5.38 -7.17 -0.45
CA LEU A 65 -3.99 -7.56 -0.70
C LEU A 65 -3.89 -8.50 -1.91
N THR A 66 -4.71 -9.53 -1.98
CA THR A 66 -4.70 -10.49 -3.09
C THR A 66 -4.95 -9.81 -4.44
N ALA A 67 -5.85 -8.83 -4.50
CA ALA A 67 -6.07 -8.06 -5.72
C ALA A 67 -4.81 -7.29 -6.15
N TRP A 68 -4.13 -6.64 -5.21
CA TRP A 68 -2.90 -5.90 -5.51
C TRP A 68 -1.69 -6.78 -5.81
N GLU A 69 -1.56 -7.95 -5.18
CA GLU A 69 -0.53 -8.93 -5.52
C GLU A 69 -0.74 -9.48 -6.94
N ALA A 70 -1.99 -9.74 -7.32
CA ALA A 70 -2.32 -10.17 -8.68
C ALA A 70 -1.95 -9.09 -9.70
N GLU A 71 -2.32 -7.83 -9.44
CA GLU A 71 -2.00 -6.70 -10.31
C GLU A 71 -0.48 -6.44 -10.38
N TRP A 72 0.23 -6.57 -9.26
CA TRP A 72 1.69 -6.50 -9.20
C TRP A 72 2.35 -7.55 -10.08
N ASN A 73 1.90 -8.80 -9.99
CA ASN A 73 2.44 -9.87 -10.84
C ASN A 73 2.18 -9.60 -12.31
N TYR A 74 0.94 -9.24 -12.65
CA TYR A 74 0.53 -8.95 -14.02
C TYR A 74 1.31 -7.78 -14.62
N LEU A 75 1.47 -6.68 -13.89
CA LEU A 75 2.27 -5.53 -14.33
C LEU A 75 3.71 -5.93 -14.68
N PHE A 76 4.33 -6.82 -13.90
CA PHE A 76 5.71 -7.26 -14.17
C PHE A 76 5.82 -8.22 -15.34
N GLU A 77 4.78 -9.03 -15.58
CA GLU A 77 4.68 -9.84 -16.80
C GLU A 77 4.58 -8.93 -18.03
N ASP A 78 3.65 -7.96 -18.01
CA ASP A 78 3.42 -7.00 -19.09
C ASP A 78 4.66 -6.13 -19.36
N LEU A 79 5.24 -5.51 -18.33
CA LEU A 79 6.48 -4.74 -18.45
C LEU A 79 7.60 -5.55 -19.08
N SER A 80 7.72 -6.84 -18.74
CA SER A 80 8.78 -7.71 -19.28
C SER A 80 8.62 -7.96 -20.79
N GLU A 81 7.43 -7.82 -21.36
CA GLU A 81 7.21 -7.97 -22.81
C GLU A 81 7.83 -6.82 -23.61
N HIS A 82 8.00 -5.65 -22.99
CA HIS A 82 8.58 -4.47 -23.62
C HIS A 82 10.12 -4.48 -23.65
N TYR A 83 10.77 -5.31 -22.82
CA TYR A 83 12.23 -5.41 -22.79
C TYR A 83 12.75 -6.40 -23.85
N GLN A 84 13.65 -5.91 -24.72
CA GLN A 84 14.25 -6.74 -25.79
C GLN A 84 15.37 -7.67 -25.28
N PHE A 85 16.14 -7.22 -24.29
CA PHE A 85 17.33 -7.93 -23.82
C PHE A 85 17.03 -8.71 -22.54
N GLU A 86 17.55 -9.94 -22.45
CA GLU A 86 17.34 -10.82 -21.30
C GLU A 86 17.98 -10.29 -20.02
N GLU A 87 19.08 -9.54 -20.15
CA GLU A 87 19.73 -8.86 -19.03
C GLU A 87 18.79 -7.84 -18.36
N ASP A 88 18.01 -7.09 -19.14
CA ASP A 88 17.07 -6.10 -18.61
C ASP A 88 15.85 -6.76 -17.97
N LYS A 89 15.33 -7.84 -18.57
CA LYS A 89 14.28 -8.68 -17.95
C LYS A 89 14.73 -9.25 -16.62
N LYS A 90 15.99 -9.67 -16.53
CA LYS A 90 16.59 -10.14 -15.27
C LYS A 90 16.64 -9.02 -14.22
N LEU A 91 17.03 -7.81 -14.61
CA LEU A 91 17.02 -6.65 -13.71
C LEU A 91 15.61 -6.33 -13.22
N LEU A 92 14.60 -6.42 -14.08
CA LEU A 92 13.20 -6.23 -13.73
C LEU A 92 12.73 -7.30 -12.72
N LYS A 93 13.08 -8.57 -12.93
CA LYS A 93 12.83 -9.65 -11.96
C LYS A 93 13.50 -9.39 -10.61
N GLU A 94 14.79 -9.01 -10.61
CA GLU A 94 15.51 -8.68 -9.38
C GLU A 94 14.94 -7.44 -8.67
N TYR A 95 14.39 -6.49 -9.42
CA TYR A 95 13.63 -5.38 -8.84
C TYR A 95 12.37 -5.89 -8.12
N LYS A 96 11.59 -6.76 -8.78
CA LYS A 96 10.37 -7.35 -8.23
C LYS A 96 10.64 -8.04 -6.89
N GLU A 97 11.60 -8.96 -6.88
CA GLU A 97 11.99 -9.73 -5.69
C GLU A 97 12.45 -8.84 -4.53
N ARG A 98 13.20 -7.77 -4.83
CA ARG A 98 13.64 -6.80 -3.81
C ARG A 98 12.48 -6.00 -3.24
N TYR A 99 11.50 -5.64 -4.06
CA TYR A 99 10.33 -4.91 -3.58
C TYR A 99 9.43 -5.80 -2.73
N GLU A 100 9.20 -7.05 -3.12
CA GLU A 100 8.45 -8.03 -2.32
C GLU A 100 9.10 -8.25 -0.94
N ALA A 101 10.43 -8.36 -0.89
CA ALA A 101 11.16 -8.43 0.37
C ALA A 101 11.01 -7.15 1.21
N PHE A 102 10.92 -5.97 0.57
CA PHE A 102 10.65 -4.70 1.26
C PHE A 102 9.23 -4.66 1.83
N VAL A 103 8.22 -5.13 1.07
CA VAL A 103 6.83 -5.26 1.53
C VAL A 103 6.73 -6.13 2.78
N GLU A 104 7.39 -7.29 2.77
CA GLU A 104 7.46 -8.18 3.95
C GLU A 104 8.01 -7.42 5.18
N LYS A 105 9.04 -6.59 5.00
CA LYS A 105 9.59 -5.79 6.11
C LYS A 105 8.67 -4.67 6.56
N GLY A 106 7.95 -4.02 5.65
CA GLY A 106 6.89 -3.06 6.00
C GLY A 106 5.83 -3.70 6.89
N SER A 107 5.32 -4.86 6.49
CA SER A 107 4.39 -5.66 7.28
C SER A 107 4.92 -6.01 8.67
N MET A 108 6.18 -6.43 8.78
CA MET A 108 6.81 -6.74 10.06
C MET A 108 6.92 -5.52 11.00
N LEU A 109 7.08 -4.31 10.44
CA LEU A 109 7.07 -3.07 11.23
C LEU A 109 5.67 -2.83 11.81
N GLU A 110 4.63 -2.98 10.99
CA GLU A 110 3.24 -2.89 11.46
C GLU A 110 2.98 -3.92 12.58
N TRP A 111 3.41 -5.17 12.41
CA TRP A 111 3.33 -6.17 13.49
C TRP A 111 4.00 -5.72 14.79
N THR A 112 5.12 -5.01 14.69
CA THR A 112 5.87 -4.53 15.85
C THR A 112 5.11 -3.41 16.57
N ASP A 113 4.47 -2.51 15.84
CA ASP A 113 3.70 -1.38 16.40
C ASP A 113 2.48 -1.85 17.20
N TRP A 114 1.93 -3.01 16.86
CA TRP A 114 0.81 -3.63 17.57
C TRP A 114 1.22 -4.69 18.61
N SER A 115 2.51 -4.87 18.85
CA SER A 115 3.03 -5.88 19.78
C SER A 115 3.49 -5.26 21.11
N ASP A 116 3.37 -6.00 22.21
CA ASP A 116 3.96 -5.58 23.49
C ASP A 116 5.49 -5.76 23.47
N THR A 117 6.19 -4.69 23.14
CA THR A 117 7.65 -4.64 23.06
C THR A 117 8.35 -4.60 24.43
N SER A 118 7.59 -4.51 25.53
CA SER A 118 8.14 -4.67 26.89
C SER A 118 8.43 -6.14 27.22
N VAL A 119 7.88 -7.08 26.44
CA VAL A 119 8.08 -8.52 26.56
C VAL A 119 9.12 -9.00 25.54
N ALA A 120 9.93 -10.00 25.93
CA ALA A 120 10.92 -10.62 25.04
C ALA A 120 10.30 -11.09 23.71
N PRO A 121 11.04 -10.99 22.59
CA PRO A 121 10.54 -11.46 21.30
C PRO A 121 10.30 -12.97 21.30
N GLY A 122 9.23 -13.41 20.64
CA GLY A 122 8.89 -14.83 20.50
C GLY A 122 7.40 -15.07 20.27
N LYS A 123 7.02 -16.33 20.05
CA LYS A 123 5.63 -16.74 19.75
C LYS A 123 4.61 -16.38 20.83
N ALA A 124 5.08 -16.16 22.07
CA ALA A 124 4.24 -15.80 23.21
C ALA A 124 4.08 -14.29 23.41
N ARG A 125 4.72 -13.45 22.57
CA ARG A 125 4.58 -12.00 22.68
C ARG A 125 3.12 -11.61 22.39
N PRO A 126 2.44 -10.90 23.31
CA PRO A 126 1.09 -10.40 23.07
C PRO A 126 1.05 -9.40 21.90
N TYR A 127 -0.02 -9.46 21.11
CA TYR A 127 -0.30 -8.51 20.03
C TYR A 127 -1.80 -8.19 19.99
N GLY A 128 -2.16 -7.03 19.46
CA GLY A 128 -3.54 -6.58 19.33
C GLY A 128 -4.38 -7.45 18.38
N THR A 129 -5.70 -7.50 18.58
CA THR A 129 -6.58 -8.27 17.67
C THR A 129 -6.59 -7.73 16.24
N GLY A 130 -6.27 -6.43 16.06
CA GLY A 130 -6.15 -5.76 14.76
C GLY A 130 -4.85 -6.04 14.00
N THR A 131 -3.82 -6.61 14.63
CA THR A 131 -2.47 -6.72 14.06
C THR A 131 -2.46 -7.35 12.66
N ILE A 132 -3.16 -8.47 12.48
CA ILE A 132 -3.20 -9.18 11.20
C ILE A 132 -3.86 -8.31 10.11
N GLY A 133 -4.99 -7.66 10.40
CA GLY A 133 -5.68 -6.83 9.42
C GLY A 133 -4.84 -5.62 9.03
N ALA A 134 -4.21 -4.97 10.00
CA ALA A 134 -3.34 -3.81 9.76
C ALA A 134 -2.12 -4.19 8.90
N SER A 135 -1.45 -5.30 9.23
CA SER A 135 -0.32 -5.82 8.45
C SER A 135 -0.68 -6.16 7.00
N LEU A 136 -1.83 -6.80 6.76
CA LEU A 136 -2.30 -7.09 5.40
C LEU A 136 -2.62 -5.81 4.63
N MET A 137 -3.22 -4.81 5.29
CA MET A 137 -3.50 -3.51 4.67
C MET A 137 -2.22 -2.73 4.33
N GLU A 138 -1.19 -2.82 5.17
CA GLU A 138 0.11 -2.22 4.90
C GLU A 138 0.78 -2.86 3.68
N GLU A 139 0.77 -4.20 3.58
CA GLU A 139 1.27 -4.90 2.39
C GLU A 139 0.51 -4.47 1.14
N ALA A 140 -0.82 -4.42 1.21
CA ALA A 140 -1.68 -4.00 0.10
C ALA A 140 -1.37 -2.55 -0.33
N ALA A 141 -1.18 -1.64 0.63
CA ALA A 141 -0.87 -0.25 0.36
C ALA A 141 0.50 -0.08 -0.32
N LEU A 142 1.50 -0.84 0.10
CA LEU A 142 2.83 -0.80 -0.53
C LEU A 142 2.77 -1.30 -1.98
N TYR A 143 2.15 -2.47 -2.23
CA TYR A 143 1.96 -2.95 -3.60
C TYR A 143 1.16 -1.96 -4.44
N ARG A 144 0.02 -1.49 -3.94
CA ARG A 144 -0.80 -0.46 -4.60
C ARG A 144 0.02 0.73 -5.06
N ASN A 145 0.74 1.35 -4.12
CA ASN A 145 1.45 2.59 -4.41
C ASN A 145 2.55 2.36 -5.45
N GLN A 146 3.23 1.21 -5.39
CA GLN A 146 4.27 0.89 -6.36
C GLN A 146 3.72 0.55 -7.75
N VAL A 147 2.62 -0.20 -7.81
CA VAL A 147 1.91 -0.49 -9.06
C VAL A 147 1.47 0.81 -9.72
N LEU A 148 0.78 1.69 -8.98
CA LEU A 148 0.31 2.97 -9.51
C LEU A 148 1.46 3.87 -9.98
N TYR A 149 2.58 3.90 -9.24
CA TYR A 149 3.78 4.62 -9.67
C TYR A 149 4.36 4.07 -10.98
N LEU A 150 4.43 2.75 -11.13
CA LEU A 150 4.97 2.13 -12.34
C LEU A 150 4.05 2.30 -13.55
N ILE A 151 2.72 2.23 -13.33
CA ILE A 151 1.73 2.54 -14.36
C ILE A 151 1.91 4.00 -14.82
N ASP A 152 1.94 4.96 -13.89
CA ASP A 152 2.15 6.37 -14.21
C ASP A 152 3.46 6.62 -14.97
N LYS A 153 4.53 5.93 -14.54
CA LYS A 153 5.87 6.05 -15.12
C LYS A 153 5.98 5.51 -16.56
N TYR A 154 5.31 4.41 -16.88
CA TYR A 154 5.52 3.70 -18.15
C TYR A 154 4.33 3.82 -19.13
N TYR A 155 3.13 4.13 -18.64
CA TYR A 155 1.87 4.03 -19.39
C TYR A 155 0.99 5.30 -19.36
N SER A 156 1.44 6.44 -18.80
CA SER A 156 0.59 7.64 -18.77
C SER A 156 0.55 8.40 -20.11
N ASP A 157 -0.53 9.13 -20.36
CA ASP A 157 -0.97 9.63 -21.68
C ASP A 157 -0.31 10.96 -22.10
N SER A 158 1.03 11.01 -22.08
CA SER A 158 1.79 12.10 -22.72
C SER A 158 2.66 11.56 -23.84
N ASP A 159 2.96 12.41 -24.83
CA ASP A 159 3.85 12.13 -25.98
C ASP A 159 5.26 11.62 -25.60
N MET A 160 5.56 11.46 -24.30
CA MET A 160 6.82 10.97 -23.74
C MET A 160 6.79 9.53 -23.20
N TYR A 161 5.65 8.82 -23.19
CA TYR A 161 5.56 7.50 -22.55
C TYR A 161 5.54 6.34 -23.56
N GLU A 162 6.26 5.27 -23.21
CA GLU A 162 6.84 4.32 -24.17
C GLU A 162 5.88 3.19 -24.57
N TYR A 163 4.93 2.82 -23.70
CA TYR A 163 4.22 1.53 -23.79
C TYR A 163 2.70 1.61 -24.03
N GLY A 164 2.11 2.82 -24.09
CA GLY A 164 0.68 3.02 -24.36
C GLY A 164 -0.20 3.00 -23.10
N GLU A 165 -1.51 2.76 -23.25
CA GLU A 165 -2.47 2.74 -22.14
C GLU A 165 -2.41 1.42 -21.35
N TYR A 166 -2.36 1.51 -20.03
CA TYR A 166 -2.38 0.34 -19.15
C TYR A 166 -3.81 -0.18 -18.93
N THR A 167 -4.00 -1.50 -19.05
CA THR A 167 -5.26 -2.17 -18.73
C THR A 167 -5.10 -3.00 -17.45
N TYR A 168 -5.90 -2.69 -16.43
CA TYR A 168 -5.89 -3.45 -15.17
C TYR A 168 -6.36 -4.89 -15.36
N LEU A 169 -5.71 -5.83 -14.65
CA LEU A 169 -6.17 -7.23 -14.58
C LEU A 169 -7.48 -7.34 -13.79
N TYR A 170 -7.64 -6.52 -12.75
CA TYR A 170 -8.78 -6.63 -11.84
C TYR A 170 -10.13 -6.30 -12.47
N SER A 171 -11.09 -7.21 -12.30
CA SER A 171 -12.48 -7.09 -12.80
C SER A 171 -13.55 -7.49 -11.78
N GLY A 172 -13.19 -7.55 -10.49
CA GLY A 172 -14.08 -7.94 -9.38
C GLY A 172 -14.93 -6.78 -8.80
N ASN A 173 -15.72 -7.11 -7.79
CA ASN A 173 -16.62 -6.17 -7.09
C ASN A 173 -16.24 -5.93 -5.61
N GLY A 174 -14.95 -6.06 -5.27
CA GLY A 174 -14.45 -5.91 -3.91
C GLY A 174 -14.25 -7.26 -3.21
N ALA A 175 -14.48 -7.27 -1.90
CA ALA A 175 -14.34 -8.45 -1.05
C ALA A 175 -15.53 -9.42 -1.18
N GLU A 176 -16.70 -8.94 -1.62
CA GLU A 176 -17.94 -9.74 -1.73
C GLU A 176 -18.31 -10.51 -0.45
N PHE A 177 -18.09 -9.89 0.72
CA PHE A 177 -18.23 -10.51 2.04
C PHE A 177 -19.60 -11.17 2.28
N ASP A 178 -20.69 -10.57 1.77
CA ASP A 178 -22.05 -11.10 1.88
C ASP A 178 -22.25 -12.48 1.21
N LYS A 179 -21.32 -12.93 0.35
CA LYS A 179 -21.35 -14.25 -0.29
C LYS A 179 -20.54 -15.31 0.45
N ALA A 180 -19.80 -14.93 1.49
CA ALA A 180 -18.91 -15.81 2.26
C ALA A 180 -19.53 -16.31 3.59
N LEU A 181 -20.77 -15.89 3.91
CA LEU A 181 -21.58 -16.32 5.05
C LEU A 181 -22.67 -17.32 4.61
#